data_AF-A0A809RI86-F1
#
_entry.id   AF-A0A809RI86-F1
#
_cell.length_a   1.000
_cell.length_b   1.000
_cell.length_c   1.000
_cell.angle_alpha   90.00
_cell.angle_beta   90.00
_cell.angle_gamma   90.00
#
_symmetry.space_group_name_H-M   'P 1'
#
loop_
_entity.id
_entity.type
_entity.pdbx_description
1 polymer ?
#
loop_
_entity_poly.entity_id
_entity_poly.type
_entity_poly.pdbx_seq_one_letter_code
_entity_poly.pdbx_strand_id
1 'polypeptide(L)'
;MHELQQRTVEHVDDNIDESTHVAVCPICGWWKILRIEEEINGTGYFEPDPEEFWIDGSYRKNRLWGAYGSLKELDLVDIDLPIEDVRAYLVGRYEKRFELHPRLFEQTVASVFEDLGYISRVTAYTNDGGIDVILEGINNQTIGVQVKRYKNSIQVEQIRSLAGALLIGGYTKGMFVTTSKYQSGAGRVSAAAESRGIAIELIDSDGLYSALEIAQRNRYEYKNDPDAPFYDLDNIPMRLFN
;
A
#
# COMPACT_ATOMS: atom_id res chain seq x y z
N MET A 1 71.36 -23.21 15.51
CA MET A 1 70.58 -22.20 14.76
C MET A 1 69.50 -22.96 13.99
N HIS A 2 68.60 -23.64 14.71
CA HIS A 2 67.19 -23.25 14.89
C HIS A 2 66.40 -23.21 13.57
N GLU A 3 65.98 -24.40 13.14
CA GLU A 3 64.75 -24.59 12.37
C GLU A 3 63.56 -24.19 13.23
N LEU A 4 62.83 -23.16 12.80
CA LEU A 4 61.50 -22.88 13.29
C LEU A 4 60.53 -23.56 12.32
N GLN A 5 59.99 -24.71 12.73
CA GLN A 5 58.77 -25.25 12.14
C GLN A 5 57.64 -24.26 12.38
N GLN A 6 57.23 -23.52 11.34
CA GLN A 6 55.98 -22.80 11.37
C GLN A 6 54.85 -23.84 11.29
N ARG A 7 54.21 -24.04 12.44
CA ARG A 7 53.02 -24.88 12.60
C ARG A 7 51.87 -24.14 11.94
N THR A 8 51.49 -24.53 10.73
CA THR A 8 50.24 -24.08 10.11
C THR A 8 49.10 -24.60 10.97
N VAL A 9 48.45 -23.69 11.69
CA VAL A 9 47.13 -23.97 12.26
C VAL A 9 46.17 -23.59 11.15
N GLU A 10 45.60 -24.58 10.47
CA GLU A 10 44.37 -24.36 9.69
C GLU A 10 43.32 -23.89 10.69
N HIS A 11 43.01 -22.59 10.67
CA HIS A 11 41.74 -22.12 11.24
C HIS A 11 40.68 -22.64 10.28
N VAL A 12 39.97 -23.68 10.72
CA VAL A 12 38.74 -24.07 10.06
C VAL A 12 37.70 -23.04 10.48
N ASP A 13 37.22 -22.24 9.52
CA ASP A 13 36.11 -21.29 9.69
C ASP A 13 34.77 -22.07 9.81
N ASP A 14 34.67 -22.98 10.77
CA ASP A 14 33.53 -23.90 10.95
C ASP A 14 32.33 -23.28 11.72
N ASN A 15 32.39 -21.99 12.05
CA ASN A 15 31.45 -21.36 13.00
C ASN A 15 30.60 -20.24 12.40
N ILE A 16 30.47 -20.15 11.07
CA ILE A 16 29.60 -19.16 10.41
C ILE A 16 28.50 -19.89 9.65
N ASP A 17 27.26 -19.77 10.11
CA ASP A 17 26.08 -20.22 9.37
C ASP A 17 25.54 -19.05 8.53
N GLU A 18 25.59 -19.18 7.20
CA GLU A 18 25.07 -18.19 6.28
C GLU A 18 23.67 -18.57 5.80
N SER A 19 22.69 -17.71 6.04
CA SER A 19 21.34 -17.87 5.52
C SER A 19 20.89 -16.67 4.69
N THR A 20 20.20 -16.97 3.58
CA THR A 20 19.63 -15.95 2.69
C THR A 20 18.11 -16.02 2.77
N HIS A 21 17.50 -14.92 3.19
CA HIS A 21 16.05 -14.80 3.39
C HIS A 21 15.47 -13.81 2.39
N VAL A 22 14.30 -14.12 1.83
CA VAL A 22 13.50 -13.17 1.05
C VAL A 22 12.39 -12.65 1.96
N ALA A 23 12.42 -11.36 2.27
CA ALA A 23 11.34 -10.72 3.02
C ALA A 23 10.46 -9.94 2.04
N VAL A 24 9.17 -10.26 1.99
CA VAL A 24 8.17 -9.58 1.16
C VAL A 24 7.23 -8.77 2.06
N CYS A 25 6.98 -7.51 1.73
CA CYS A 25 5.98 -6.69 2.39
C CYS A 25 4.59 -7.24 2.05
N PRO A 26 3.76 -7.60 3.04
CA PRO A 26 2.43 -8.15 2.77
C PRO A 26 1.43 -7.11 2.26
N ILE A 27 1.77 -5.81 2.30
CA ILE A 27 0.88 -4.71 1.89
C ILE A 27 1.16 -4.29 0.45
N CYS A 28 2.43 -4.03 0.10
CA CYS A 28 2.79 -3.52 -1.22
C CYS A 28 3.53 -4.54 -2.11
N GLY A 29 3.75 -5.77 -1.63
CA GLY A 29 4.43 -6.84 -2.38
C GLY A 29 5.92 -6.62 -2.62
N TRP A 30 6.51 -5.57 -2.06
CA TRP A 30 7.94 -5.28 -2.23
C TRP A 30 8.79 -6.24 -1.46
N TRP A 31 9.88 -6.68 -2.07
CA TRP A 31 10.76 -7.67 -1.47
C TRP A 31 12.18 -7.14 -1.28
N LYS A 32 12.83 -7.67 -0.26
CA LYS A 32 14.26 -7.47 0.00
C LYS A 32 14.89 -8.84 0.26
N ILE A 33 16.08 -9.05 -0.27
CA ILE A 33 16.93 -10.18 0.11
C ILE A 33 17.77 -9.74 1.31
N LEU A 34 17.72 -10.52 2.38
CA LEU A 34 18.54 -10.38 3.58
C LEU A 34 19.56 -11.52 3.60
N ARG A 35 20.85 -11.20 3.65
CA ARG A 35 21.86 -12.18 4.02
C ARG A 35 22.17 -12.01 5.51
N ILE A 36 22.00 -13.10 6.26
CA ILE A 36 22.28 -13.19 7.69
C ILE A 36 23.45 -14.15 7.86
N GLU A 37 24.49 -13.67 8.52
CA GLU A 37 25.62 -14.49 8.97
C GLU A 37 25.48 -14.66 10.49
N GLU A 38 25.31 -15.89 10.95
CA GLU A 38 25.32 -16.23 12.37
C GLU A 38 26.72 -16.73 12.75
N GLU A 39 27.44 -15.96 13.58
CA GLU A 39 28.65 -16.45 14.25
C GLU A 39 28.22 -17.33 15.44
N ILE A 40 28.50 -18.63 15.37
CA ILE A 40 28.27 -19.60 16.44
C ILE A 40 29.55 -19.69 17.28
N ASN A 41 29.66 -18.89 18.34
CA ASN A 41 30.81 -19.00 19.25
C ASN A 41 30.53 -20.04 20.35
N GLY A 42 31.43 -21.01 20.49
CA GLY A 42 31.49 -21.87 21.67
C GLY A 42 31.84 -21.05 22.92
N THR A 43 30.90 -20.99 23.86
CA THR A 43 31.01 -20.54 25.27
C THR A 43 32.22 -19.65 25.60
N GLY A 44 32.14 -18.36 25.28
CA GLY A 44 33.04 -17.33 25.81
C GLY A 44 32.33 -16.53 26.91
N TYR A 45 33.02 -16.30 28.03
CA TYR A 45 32.54 -15.46 29.14
C TYR A 45 32.42 -13.99 28.71
N PHE A 46 31.26 -13.59 28.19
CA PHE A 46 30.85 -12.19 28.09
C PHE A 46 29.40 -12.06 28.59
N GLU A 47 29.11 -10.95 29.27
CA GLU A 47 27.74 -10.60 29.65
C GLU A 47 26.93 -10.35 28.36
N PRO A 48 25.87 -11.13 28.09
CA PRO A 48 25.08 -11.00 26.86
C PRO A 48 24.32 -9.69 26.83
N ASP A 49 24.21 -9.09 25.64
CA ASP A 49 23.27 -7.99 25.39
C ASP A 49 21.84 -8.54 25.49
N PRO A 50 20.89 -7.87 26.18
CA PRO A 50 19.51 -8.37 26.33
C PRO A 50 18.74 -8.63 25.02
N GLU A 51 19.24 -8.21 23.86
CA GLU A 51 18.68 -8.56 22.55
C GLU A 51 19.20 -9.92 21.98
N GLU A 52 20.16 -10.57 22.63
CA GLU A 52 20.77 -11.84 22.21
C GLU A 52 20.02 -13.06 22.80
N PHE A 53 19.35 -13.85 21.95
CA PHE A 53 18.49 -14.98 22.36
C PHE A 53 19.29 -16.27 22.65
N TRP A 54 19.04 -16.87 23.83
CA TRP A 54 19.58 -18.17 24.25
C TRP A 54 18.59 -19.29 23.92
N ILE A 55 18.84 -20.08 22.87
CA ILE A 55 17.93 -21.20 22.50
C ILE A 55 18.53 -22.58 22.84
N ASP A 56 19.85 -22.72 22.94
CA ASP A 56 20.51 -24.03 23.11
C ASP A 56 21.86 -24.00 23.88
N GLY A 57 22.25 -22.85 24.46
CA GLY A 57 23.54 -22.68 25.13
C GLY A 57 24.69 -22.25 24.21
N SER A 58 24.44 -22.05 22.91
CA SER A 58 25.37 -21.40 21.98
C SER A 58 25.17 -19.86 21.97
N TYR A 59 26.27 -19.12 21.87
CA TYR A 59 26.23 -17.66 21.66
C TYR A 59 26.10 -17.39 20.17
N ARG A 60 25.02 -16.69 19.77
CA ARG A 60 24.76 -16.34 18.37
C ARG A 60 24.82 -14.84 18.19
N LYS A 61 25.74 -14.37 17.34
CA LYS A 61 25.83 -12.97 16.95
C LYS A 61 25.37 -12.82 15.51
N ASN A 62 24.25 -12.12 15.32
CA ASN A 62 23.70 -11.88 13.98
C ASN A 62 24.38 -10.65 13.37
N ARG A 63 25.07 -10.83 12.23
CA ARG A 63 25.52 -9.71 11.40
C ARG A 63 24.67 -9.64 10.14
N LEU A 64 23.99 -8.51 9.96
CA LEU A 64 23.17 -8.23 8.79
C LEU A 64 24.04 -7.59 7.70
N TRP A 65 24.32 -8.31 6.62
CA TRP A 65 25.04 -7.76 5.46
C TRP A 65 24.12 -7.62 4.25
N GLY A 66 23.70 -6.38 3.97
CA GLY A 66 23.09 -5.99 2.72
C GLY A 66 21.60 -6.35 2.59
N ALA A 67 20.79 -5.34 2.29
CA ALA A 67 19.45 -5.52 1.74
C ALA A 67 19.52 -5.19 0.24
N TYR A 68 19.36 -6.19 -0.62
CA TYR A 68 19.17 -5.94 -2.06
C TYR A 68 17.67 -5.85 -2.32
N GLY A 69 17.15 -4.63 -2.29
CA GLY A 69 15.82 -4.34 -2.81
C GLY A 69 15.97 -3.82 -4.24
N SER A 70 15.55 -4.58 -5.24
CA SER A 70 15.32 -3.99 -6.56
C SER A 70 13.98 -3.26 -6.48
N LEU A 71 14.00 -1.95 -6.26
CA LEU A 71 12.79 -1.16 -6.43
C LEU A 71 12.34 -1.31 -7.90
N LYS A 72 11.27 -2.08 -8.13
CA LYS A 72 10.62 -2.18 -9.43
C LYS A 72 10.02 -0.81 -9.73
N GLU A 73 10.65 -0.05 -10.61
CA GLU A 73 10.01 1.12 -11.21
C GLU A 73 8.93 0.61 -12.17
N LEU A 74 7.69 1.04 -11.94
CA LEU A 74 6.57 0.75 -12.83
C LEU A 74 6.49 1.85 -13.91
N ASP A 75 6.22 1.45 -15.15
CA ASP A 75 5.93 2.41 -16.23
C ASP A 75 4.49 2.92 -16.11
N LEU A 76 4.31 3.95 -15.30
CA LEU A 76 2.99 4.49 -14.94
C LEU A 76 2.23 5.13 -16.13
N VAL A 77 2.85 5.21 -17.31
CA VAL A 77 2.21 5.70 -18.53
C VAL A 77 1.51 4.57 -19.27
N ASP A 78 1.91 3.32 -19.04
CA ASP A 78 1.28 2.13 -19.63
C ASP A 78 -0.10 1.89 -19.00
N ILE A 79 -1.15 2.03 -19.82
CA ILE A 79 -2.54 1.87 -19.41
C ILE A 79 -2.95 0.40 -19.23
N ASP A 80 -2.16 -0.53 -19.76
CA ASP A 80 -2.42 -1.97 -19.68
C ASP A 80 -1.77 -2.59 -18.43
N LEU A 81 -1.15 -1.77 -17.57
CA LEU A 81 -0.63 -2.21 -16.29
C LEU A 81 -1.73 -2.85 -15.42
N PRO A 82 -1.47 -4.00 -14.77
CA PRO A 82 -2.38 -4.58 -13.79
C PRO A 82 -2.70 -3.57 -12.68
N ILE A 83 -3.98 -3.36 -12.40
CA ILE A 83 -4.43 -2.34 -11.45
C ILE A 83 -3.96 -2.66 -10.03
N GLU A 84 -3.85 -3.94 -9.69
CA GLU A 84 -3.33 -4.43 -8.41
C GLU A 84 -1.88 -3.98 -8.20
N ASP A 85 -1.03 -4.14 -9.23
CA ASP A 85 0.38 -3.69 -9.20
C ASP A 85 0.47 -2.17 -9.02
N VAL A 86 -0.38 -1.42 -9.73
CA VAL A 86 -0.43 0.05 -9.63
C VAL A 86 -0.85 0.50 -8.23
N ARG A 87 -1.86 -0.15 -7.65
CA ARG A 87 -2.37 0.15 -6.30
C ARG A 87 -1.31 -0.15 -5.23
N ALA A 88 -0.71 -1.33 -5.29
CA ALA A 88 0.35 -1.74 -4.37
C ALA A 88 1.56 -0.78 -4.44
N TYR A 89 1.93 -0.39 -5.66
CA TYR A 89 3.00 0.58 -5.88
C TYR A 89 2.69 1.97 -5.32
N LEU A 90 1.46 2.47 -5.52
CA LEU A 90 1.05 3.78 -5.02
C LEU A 90 0.95 3.84 -3.49
N VAL A 91 0.70 2.72 -2.79
CA VAL A 91 0.80 2.68 -1.32
C VAL A 91 2.25 2.94 -0.88
N GLY A 92 3.23 2.32 -1.53
CA GLY A 92 4.63 2.52 -1.21
C GLY A 92 5.20 3.87 -1.68
N ARG A 93 4.63 4.45 -2.74
CA ARG A 93 5.18 5.61 -3.47
C ARG A 93 4.09 6.58 -3.94
N TYR A 94 3.30 7.07 -3.00
CA TYR A 94 2.13 7.90 -3.35
C TYR A 94 2.48 9.21 -4.08
N GLU A 95 3.70 9.72 -3.95
CA GLU A 95 4.22 10.85 -4.72
C GLU A 95 4.21 10.61 -6.24
N LYS A 96 4.29 9.35 -6.66
CA LYS A 96 4.25 8.93 -8.07
C LYS A 96 2.87 9.02 -8.71
N ARG A 97 1.81 9.31 -7.94
CA ARG A 97 0.44 9.50 -8.46
C ARG A 97 0.32 10.53 -9.59
N PHE A 98 1.22 11.51 -9.64
CA PHE A 98 1.25 12.54 -10.68
C PHE A 98 1.89 12.09 -11.99
N GLU A 99 2.47 10.89 -12.03
CA GLU A 99 3.10 10.31 -13.21
C GLU A 99 2.14 9.36 -13.93
N LEU A 100 1.10 8.84 -13.24
CA LEU A 100 0.11 7.93 -13.83
C LEU A 100 -0.61 8.54 -15.02
N HIS A 101 -0.80 7.75 -16.08
CA HIS A 101 -1.71 8.13 -17.16
C HIS A 101 -3.10 8.47 -16.58
N PRO A 102 -3.78 9.55 -17.03
CA PRO A 102 -5.08 9.95 -16.48
C PRO A 102 -6.12 8.82 -16.47
N ARG A 103 -6.18 8.05 -17.56
CA ARG A 103 -7.08 6.89 -17.66
C ARG A 103 -6.75 5.78 -16.67
N LEU A 104 -5.46 5.49 -16.49
CA LEU A 104 -5.00 4.50 -15.53
C LEU A 104 -5.37 4.95 -14.11
N PHE A 105 -5.25 6.25 -13.83
CA PHE A 105 -5.66 6.82 -12.55
C PHE A 105 -7.18 6.74 -12.31
N GLU A 106 -8.00 6.99 -13.33
CA GLU A 106 -9.46 6.77 -13.26
C GLU A 106 -9.79 5.30 -12.92
N GLN A 107 -9.10 4.34 -13.56
CA GLN A 107 -9.25 2.91 -13.29
C GLN A 107 -8.78 2.53 -11.88
N THR A 108 -7.65 3.07 -11.42
CA THR A 108 -7.16 2.86 -10.04
C THR A 108 -8.19 3.35 -9.03
N VAL A 109 -8.74 4.56 -9.22
CA VAL A 109 -9.77 5.11 -8.33
C VAL A 109 -11.02 4.23 -8.34
N ALA A 110 -11.48 3.81 -9.52
CA ALA A 110 -12.64 2.92 -9.66
C ALA A 110 -12.44 1.61 -8.88
N SER A 111 -11.30 0.93 -9.06
CA SER A 111 -10.94 -0.31 -8.36
C SER A 111 -10.83 -0.13 -6.84
N VAL A 112 -10.34 1.02 -6.35
CA VAL A 112 -10.33 1.32 -4.91
C VAL A 112 -11.76 1.38 -4.36
N PHE A 113 -12.70 2.02 -5.08
CA PHE A 113 -14.09 2.08 -4.64
C PHE A 113 -14.83 0.74 -4.78
N GLU A 114 -14.49 -0.08 -5.77
CA GLU A 114 -14.95 -1.47 -5.79
C GLU A 114 -14.60 -2.15 -4.48
N ASP A 115 -13.38 -1.90 -4.00
CA ASP A 115 -12.95 -2.50 -2.76
C ASP A 115 -13.58 -1.93 -1.48
N LEU A 116 -14.24 -0.79 -1.59
CA LEU A 116 -15.06 -0.20 -0.54
C LEU A 116 -16.53 -0.61 -0.62
N GLY A 117 -16.86 -1.59 -1.48
CA GLY A 117 -18.20 -2.20 -1.57
C GLY A 117 -19.11 -1.56 -2.61
N TYR A 118 -18.56 -0.80 -3.56
CA TYR A 118 -19.31 -0.30 -4.71
C TYR A 118 -19.18 -1.24 -5.92
N ILE A 119 -20.13 -1.18 -6.85
CA ILE A 119 -19.91 -1.66 -8.21
C ILE A 119 -19.43 -0.44 -9.01
N SER A 120 -18.30 -0.55 -9.70
CA SER A 120 -17.73 0.59 -10.44
C SER A 120 -17.76 0.37 -11.94
N ARG A 121 -17.87 1.48 -12.69
CA ARG A 121 -17.69 1.49 -14.14
C ARG A 121 -17.01 2.78 -14.56
N VAL A 122 -15.84 2.67 -15.18
CA VAL A 122 -15.17 3.81 -15.80
C VAL A 122 -15.91 4.18 -17.09
N THR A 123 -16.25 5.46 -17.26
CA THR A 123 -16.99 5.96 -18.44
C THR A 123 -16.05 6.09 -19.64
N ALA A 124 -16.59 6.12 -20.86
CA ALA A 124 -15.77 6.47 -22.03
C ALA A 124 -15.66 8.00 -22.14
N TYR A 125 -14.57 8.50 -22.74
CA TYR A 125 -14.30 9.94 -22.94
C TYR A 125 -15.42 10.74 -23.65
N THR A 126 -16.44 10.08 -24.19
CA THR A 126 -17.45 10.69 -25.06
C THR A 126 -18.79 10.81 -24.34
N ASN A 127 -19.17 12.06 -24.05
CA ASN A 127 -20.51 12.57 -23.73
C ASN A 127 -20.99 12.69 -22.26
N ASP A 128 -20.29 12.18 -21.25
CA ASP A 128 -20.82 12.24 -19.87
C ASP A 128 -20.56 13.56 -19.13
N GLY A 129 -20.17 14.63 -19.85
CA GLY A 129 -20.12 16.00 -19.31
C GLY A 129 -19.12 16.25 -18.17
N GLY A 130 -18.23 15.29 -17.91
CA GLY A 130 -17.23 15.36 -16.83
C GLY A 130 -17.36 14.30 -15.73
N ILE A 131 -18.23 13.30 -15.90
CA ILE A 131 -18.25 12.08 -15.07
C ILE A 131 -17.27 11.06 -15.66
N ASP A 132 -16.25 10.69 -14.88
CA ASP A 132 -15.17 9.79 -15.29
C ASP A 132 -15.42 8.35 -14.78
N VAL A 133 -16.11 8.20 -13.64
CA VAL A 133 -16.47 6.91 -13.05
C VAL A 133 -17.92 6.97 -12.55
N ILE A 134 -18.65 5.87 -12.71
CA ILE A 134 -19.98 5.68 -12.13
C ILE A 134 -19.88 4.59 -11.08
N LEU A 135 -20.37 4.88 -9.88
CA LEU A 135 -20.46 3.91 -8.79
C LEU A 135 -21.92 3.57 -8.51
N GLU A 136 -22.20 2.30 -8.25
CA GLU A 136 -23.50 1.83 -7.77
C GLU A 136 -23.31 1.26 -6.36
N GLY A 137 -24.00 1.88 -5.39
CA GLY A 137 -24.01 1.40 -4.01
C GLY A 137 -25.08 0.32 -3.77
N ILE A 138 -25.04 -0.30 -2.59
CA ILE A 138 -25.91 -1.43 -2.17
C ILE A 138 -27.42 -1.15 -2.34
N ASN A 139 -27.85 0.11 -2.28
CA ASN A 139 -29.27 0.51 -2.39
C ASN A 139 -29.67 0.95 -3.81
N ASN A 140 -29.00 0.45 -4.87
CA ASN A 140 -29.16 0.89 -6.26
C ASN A 140 -29.00 2.41 -6.44
N GLN A 141 -28.22 3.04 -5.56
CA GLN A 141 -27.94 4.45 -5.66
C GLN A 141 -26.73 4.66 -6.56
N THR A 142 -26.96 5.35 -7.67
CA THR A 142 -25.90 5.70 -8.62
C THR A 142 -25.22 7.00 -8.20
N ILE A 143 -23.89 7.01 -8.23
CA ILE A 143 -23.03 8.12 -7.85
C ILE A 143 -22.15 8.45 -9.05
N GLY A 144 -22.24 9.68 -9.54
CA GLY A 144 -21.35 10.18 -10.58
C GLY A 144 -20.04 10.71 -9.98
N VAL A 145 -18.91 10.18 -10.43
CA VAL A 145 -17.59 10.52 -9.90
C VAL A 145 -16.77 11.24 -10.96
N GLN A 146 -16.20 12.38 -10.59
CA GLN A 146 -15.18 13.06 -11.37
C GLN A 146 -13.82 12.89 -10.72
N VAL A 147 -12.85 12.46 -11.51
CA VAL A 147 -11.49 12.16 -11.08
C VAL A 147 -10.53 13.17 -11.71
N LYS A 148 -9.72 13.84 -10.89
CA LYS A 148 -8.70 14.78 -11.36
C LYS A 148 -7.32 14.46 -10.80
N ARG A 149 -6.45 13.97 -11.69
CA ARG A 149 -5.00 13.95 -11.48
C ARG A 149 -4.42 15.34 -11.74
N TYR A 150 -4.29 16.14 -10.70
CA TYR A 150 -3.84 17.53 -10.77
C TYR A 150 -2.89 17.87 -9.63
N LYS A 151 -1.86 18.69 -9.88
CA LYS A 151 -0.88 19.11 -8.85
C LYS A 151 -1.35 20.33 -8.05
N ASN A 152 -2.04 21.25 -8.71
CA ASN A 152 -2.51 22.48 -8.08
C ASN A 152 -3.85 22.25 -7.37
N SER A 153 -4.24 23.18 -6.51
CA SER A 153 -5.54 23.11 -5.84
C SER A 153 -6.68 23.17 -6.85
N ILE A 154 -7.69 22.33 -6.64
CA ILE A 154 -8.91 22.28 -7.44
C ILE A 154 -9.72 23.56 -7.21
N GLN A 155 -10.09 24.19 -8.32
CA GLN A 155 -10.86 25.44 -8.32
C GLN A 155 -12.33 25.17 -8.02
N VAL A 156 -12.97 26.14 -7.39
CA VAL A 156 -14.38 26.07 -7.00
C VAL A 156 -15.28 25.88 -8.23
N GLU A 157 -14.90 26.47 -9.36
CA GLU A 157 -15.57 26.37 -10.66
C GLU A 157 -15.63 24.93 -11.17
N GLN A 158 -14.62 24.10 -10.90
CA GLN A 158 -14.60 22.69 -11.30
C GLN A 158 -15.67 21.90 -10.54
N ILE A 159 -15.87 22.17 -9.25
CA ILE A 159 -16.92 21.53 -8.44
C ILE A 159 -18.31 21.95 -8.94
N ARG A 160 -18.48 23.22 -9.35
CA ARG A 160 -19.72 23.68 -9.99
C ARG A 160 -19.96 22.98 -11.32
N SER A 161 -18.91 22.74 -12.10
CA SER A 161 -19.00 21.98 -13.34
C SER A 161 -19.48 20.55 -13.09
N LEU A 162 -18.95 19.88 -12.06
CA LEU A 162 -19.44 18.56 -11.64
C LEU A 162 -20.92 18.61 -11.26
N ALA A 163 -21.33 19.59 -10.45
CA ALA A 163 -22.75 19.74 -10.07
C ALA A 163 -23.66 19.87 -11.31
N GLY A 164 -23.22 20.61 -12.33
CA GLY A 164 -23.93 20.71 -13.61
C GLY A 164 -24.00 19.39 -14.37
N ALA A 165 -22.89 18.65 -14.43
CA ALA A 165 -22.84 17.34 -15.08
C ALA A 165 -23.76 16.32 -14.37
N LEU A 166 -23.77 16.30 -13.04
CA LEU A 166 -24.65 15.46 -12.23
C LEU A 166 -26.13 15.79 -12.49
N LEU A 167 -26.47 17.08 -12.52
CA LEU A 167 -27.83 17.53 -12.81
C LEU A 167 -28.30 17.08 -14.20
N ILE A 168 -27.47 17.26 -15.24
CA ILE A 168 -27.78 16.86 -16.62
C ILE A 168 -27.91 15.34 -16.73
N GLY A 169 -27.05 14.59 -16.03
CA GLY A 169 -27.05 13.13 -16.01
C GLY A 169 -28.12 12.51 -15.10
N GLY A 170 -28.90 13.30 -14.37
CA GLY A 170 -29.94 12.81 -13.47
C GLY A 170 -29.42 12.19 -12.16
N TYR A 171 -28.18 12.49 -11.77
CA TYR A 171 -27.56 12.01 -10.54
C TYR A 171 -27.93 12.91 -9.36
N THR A 172 -28.29 12.30 -8.23
CA THR A 172 -28.56 13.00 -6.96
C THR A 172 -27.37 12.99 -6.00
N LYS A 173 -26.35 12.19 -6.32
CA LYS A 173 -25.09 12.10 -5.59
C LYS A 173 -23.91 12.10 -6.54
N GLY A 174 -22.82 12.71 -6.10
CA GLY A 174 -21.54 12.59 -6.77
C GLY A 174 -20.35 12.68 -5.83
N MET A 175 -19.19 12.32 -6.36
CA MET A 175 -17.90 12.45 -5.68
C MET A 175 -16.94 13.22 -6.59
N PHE A 176 -16.20 14.15 -6.02
CA PHE A 176 -15.03 14.73 -6.66
C PHE A 176 -13.79 14.10 -6.00
N VAL A 177 -12.95 13.44 -6.79
CA VAL A 177 -11.72 12.80 -6.33
C VAL A 177 -10.53 13.51 -6.97
N THR A 178 -9.53 13.89 -6.18
CA THR A 178 -8.33 14.57 -6.69
C THR A 178 -7.04 14.10 -6.03
N THR A 179 -5.93 14.17 -6.76
CA THR A 179 -4.57 13.97 -6.23
C THR A 179 -4.01 15.16 -5.44
N SER A 180 -4.73 16.29 -5.43
CA SER A 180 -4.33 17.53 -4.73
C SER A 180 -5.33 17.90 -3.63
N LYS A 181 -5.42 19.19 -3.31
CA LYS A 181 -6.35 19.75 -2.32
C LYS A 181 -7.38 20.62 -3.01
N TYR A 182 -8.43 20.98 -2.29
CA TYR A 182 -9.43 21.93 -2.77
C TYR A 182 -9.11 23.36 -2.34
N GLN A 183 -9.50 24.34 -3.16
CA GLN A 183 -9.44 25.76 -2.76
C GLN A 183 -10.40 26.06 -1.60
N SER A 184 -10.09 27.13 -0.87
CA SER A 184 -10.98 27.64 0.18
C SER A 184 -12.34 28.00 -0.44
N GLY A 185 -13.43 27.47 0.14
CA GLY A 185 -14.78 27.64 -0.38
C GLY A 185 -15.32 26.48 -1.22
N ALA A 186 -14.52 25.46 -1.53
CA ALA A 186 -15.01 24.22 -2.14
C ALA A 186 -16.16 23.58 -1.35
N GLY A 187 -16.00 23.44 -0.02
CA GLY A 187 -17.06 22.93 0.85
C GLY A 187 -18.33 23.78 0.86
N ARG A 188 -18.22 25.11 0.69
CA ARG A 188 -19.39 25.99 0.55
C ARG A 188 -20.17 25.70 -0.72
N VAL A 189 -19.48 25.37 -1.82
CA VAL A 189 -20.14 25.01 -3.07
C VAL A 189 -20.75 23.63 -3.03
N SER A 190 -20.08 22.65 -2.41
CA SER A 190 -20.67 21.34 -2.15
C SER A 190 -21.97 21.48 -1.33
N ALA A 191 -21.95 22.21 -0.21
CA ALA A 191 -23.15 22.46 0.61
C ALA A 191 -24.26 23.22 -0.16
N ALA A 192 -23.88 24.15 -1.06
CA ALA A 192 -24.84 24.86 -1.89
C ALA A 192 -25.44 23.99 -3.02
N ALA A 193 -24.74 22.94 -3.45
CA ALA A 193 -25.29 21.93 -4.36
C ALA A 193 -26.23 20.98 -3.61
N GLU A 194 -25.86 20.59 -2.39
CA GLU A 194 -26.65 19.70 -1.54
C GLU A 194 -28.01 20.31 -1.19
N SER A 195 -28.06 21.61 -0.87
CA SER A 195 -29.33 22.33 -0.65
C SER A 195 -30.25 22.38 -1.89
N ARG A 196 -29.73 22.03 -3.08
CA ARG A 196 -30.48 21.88 -4.33
C ARG A 196 -30.76 20.42 -4.71
N GLY A 197 -30.47 19.48 -3.81
CA GLY A 197 -30.73 18.04 -4.01
C GLY A 197 -29.60 17.26 -4.66
N ILE A 198 -28.39 17.83 -4.78
CA ILE A 198 -27.21 17.16 -5.32
C ILE A 198 -26.12 17.12 -4.26
N ALA A 199 -25.95 15.99 -3.59
CA ALA A 199 -24.90 15.83 -2.59
C ALA A 199 -23.56 15.52 -3.28
N ILE A 200 -22.54 16.35 -3.03
CA ILE A 200 -21.20 16.17 -3.61
C ILE A 200 -20.19 15.95 -2.49
N GLU A 201 -19.63 14.75 -2.42
CA GLU A 201 -18.53 14.43 -1.53
C GLU A 201 -17.19 14.86 -2.15
N LEU A 202 -16.30 15.43 -1.33
CA LEU A 202 -15.00 15.91 -1.78
C LEU A 202 -13.90 15.04 -1.17
N ILE A 203 -13.22 14.27 -2.02
CA ILE A 203 -12.13 13.37 -1.63
C ILE A 203 -10.84 13.97 -2.17
N ASP A 204 -10.00 14.43 -1.26
CA ASP A 204 -8.71 15.03 -1.61
C ASP A 204 -7.59 13.97 -1.62
N SER A 205 -6.35 14.43 -1.79
CA SER A 205 -5.17 13.59 -1.80
C SER A 205 -5.07 12.66 -0.58
N ASP A 206 -5.38 13.17 0.61
CA ASP A 206 -5.18 12.43 1.87
C ASP A 206 -6.33 11.43 2.07
N GLY A 207 -7.55 11.83 1.73
CA GLY A 207 -8.71 10.94 1.70
C GLY A 207 -8.55 9.79 0.70
N LEU A 208 -8.08 10.07 -0.52
CA LEU A 208 -7.82 9.05 -1.53
C LEU A 208 -6.72 8.09 -1.08
N TYR A 209 -5.64 8.60 -0.48
CA TYR A 209 -4.57 7.75 0.02
C TYR A 209 -5.04 6.82 1.12
N SER A 210 -5.84 7.34 2.06
CA SER A 210 -6.45 6.54 3.13
C SER A 210 -7.36 5.44 2.57
N ALA A 211 -8.17 5.77 1.54
CA ALA A 211 -9.01 4.80 0.85
C ALA A 211 -8.17 3.72 0.17
N LEU A 212 -7.07 4.09 -0.50
CA LEU A 212 -6.14 3.16 -1.12
C LEU A 212 -5.50 2.23 -0.07
N GLU A 213 -5.04 2.75 1.06
CA GLU A 213 -4.48 1.94 2.15
C GLU A 213 -5.49 0.93 2.69
N ILE A 214 -6.75 1.34 2.91
CA ILE A 214 -7.82 0.45 3.36
C ILE A 214 -8.06 -0.66 2.33
N ALA A 215 -8.12 -0.28 1.05
CA ALA A 215 -8.37 -1.21 -0.04
C ALA A 215 -7.22 -2.20 -0.28
N GLN A 216 -6.02 -1.94 0.28
CA GLN A 216 -4.86 -2.83 0.23
C GLN A 216 -4.69 -3.66 1.50
N ARG A 217 -5.56 -3.51 2.50
CA ARG A 217 -5.56 -4.41 3.66
C ARG A 217 -6.08 -5.77 3.21
N ASN A 218 -5.36 -6.82 3.62
CA ASN A 218 -5.83 -8.20 3.47
C ASN A 218 -7.28 -8.29 3.98
N ARG A 219 -8.18 -8.66 3.08
CA ARG A 219 -9.54 -9.03 3.45
C ARG A 219 -9.48 -10.41 4.05
N TYR A 220 -9.46 -10.48 5.37
CA TYR A 220 -9.64 -11.77 6.04
C TYR A 220 -11.09 -12.21 5.81
N GLU A 221 -11.29 -13.31 5.11
CA GLU A 221 -12.63 -13.74 4.70
C GLU A 221 -13.42 -14.33 5.88
N TYR A 222 -12.73 -14.86 6.90
CA TYR A 222 -13.33 -15.47 8.09
C TYR A 222 -12.35 -15.53 9.27
N LYS A 223 -12.86 -15.86 10.47
CA LYS A 223 -12.09 -15.88 11.74
C LYS A 223 -10.81 -16.74 11.68
N ASN A 224 -10.82 -17.79 10.86
CA ASN A 224 -9.72 -18.74 10.70
C ASN A 224 -9.07 -18.61 9.32
N ASP A 225 -9.07 -17.42 8.73
CA ASP A 225 -8.36 -17.18 7.48
C ASP A 225 -6.86 -17.46 7.68
N PRO A 226 -6.25 -18.42 6.96
CA PRO A 226 -4.85 -18.79 7.14
C PRO A 226 -3.87 -17.65 6.82
N ASP A 227 -4.31 -16.66 6.05
CA ASP A 227 -3.52 -15.46 5.74
C ASP A 227 -3.72 -14.33 6.77
N ALA A 228 -4.53 -14.57 7.81
CA ALA A 228 -4.71 -13.62 8.90
C ALA A 228 -3.51 -13.58 9.86
N PRO A 229 -3.03 -12.39 10.26
CA PRO A 229 -1.90 -12.24 11.18
C PRO A 229 -2.21 -12.75 12.60
N PHE A 230 -3.46 -13.10 12.88
CA PHE A 230 -3.92 -13.71 14.12
C PHE A 230 -4.28 -15.20 13.98
N TYR A 231 -4.15 -15.81 12.80
CA TYR A 231 -4.45 -17.22 12.58
C TYR A 231 -3.67 -18.14 13.52
N ASP A 232 -2.38 -17.84 13.71
CA ASP A 232 -1.50 -18.62 14.58
C ASP A 232 -1.61 -18.25 16.06
N LEU A 233 -2.27 -17.15 16.43
CA LEU A 233 -2.39 -16.74 17.84
C LEU A 233 -3.22 -17.72 18.67
N ASP A 234 -4.21 -18.37 18.06
CA ASP A 234 -5.02 -19.42 18.69
C ASP A 234 -4.27 -20.78 18.74
N ASN A 235 -3.17 -20.93 17.99
CA ASN A 235 -2.33 -22.13 17.92
C ASN A 235 -1.00 -21.99 18.64
N ILE A 236 -0.71 -20.85 19.30
CA ILE A 236 0.44 -20.75 20.21
C ILE A 236 0.17 -21.70 21.37
N PRO A 237 0.92 -22.81 21.54
CA PRO A 237 0.79 -23.59 22.75
C PRO A 237 1.08 -22.65 23.92
N MET A 238 0.13 -22.50 24.85
CA MET A 238 0.40 -21.87 26.13
C MET A 238 1.53 -22.65 26.79
N ARG A 239 2.77 -22.24 26.54
CA ARG A 239 3.89 -22.55 27.41
C ARG A 239 3.64 -21.75 28.67
N LEU A 240 2.91 -22.37 29.58
CA LEU A 240 2.77 -21.93 30.95
C LEU A 240 4.18 -21.64 31.46
N PHE A 241 4.41 -20.38 31.83
CA PHE A 241 5.55 -20.02 32.65
C PHE A 241 5.49 -20.89 33.91
N ASN A 242 6.44 -21.79 34.04
CA ASN A 242 6.79 -22.50 35.27
C ASN A 242 8.32 -22.45 35.40
#